data_AF-A0A395D6E1-F1
#
_entry.id   AF-A0A395D6E1-F1
#
_cell.length_a   1.000
_cell.length_b   1.000
_cell.length_c   1.000
_cell.angle_alpha   90.00
_cell.angle_beta   90.00
_cell.angle_gamma   90.00
#
_symmetry.space_group_name_H-M   'P 1'
#
loop_
_entity.id
_entity.type
_entity.pdbx_description
1 polymer ?
#
loop_
_entity_poly.entity_id
_entity_poly.type
_entity_poly.pdbx_seq_one_letter_code
_entity_poly.pdbx_strand_id
1 'polypeptide(L)'
;MVHMFSRIAAVTGGRSAAAQPLFEALAAEWRAAGTKIAGVIAEPHGPLDRTCTAGVLRDINSGGAYQIHLETPPAGTSCDIDAAGVRSACAAVLKSPSLPHHRNRKRQLPLQEQLGESPQTHIGEIS
;
A
#
# COMPACT_ATOMS: atom_id res chain seq x y z
N MET A 1 -15.66 4.89 17.05
CA MET A 1 -14.57 5.44 16.21
C MET A 1 -13.70 4.30 15.74
N VAL A 2 -13.85 3.84 14.49
CA VAL A 2 -13.02 2.73 13.97
C VAL A 2 -11.71 3.30 13.46
N HIS A 3 -10.60 2.96 14.10
CA HIS A 3 -9.26 3.23 13.58
C HIS A 3 -9.04 2.31 12.36
N MET A 4 -9.16 2.86 11.15
CA MET A 4 -8.85 2.12 9.93
C MET A 4 -7.33 2.14 9.70
N PHE A 5 -6.62 1.27 10.43
CA PHE A 5 -5.20 1.02 10.22
C PHE A 5 -4.97 0.46 8.82
N SER A 6 -4.07 1.08 8.05
CA SER A 6 -3.54 0.47 6.81
C SER A 6 -2.73 -0.78 7.18
N ARG A 7 -3.35 -1.95 7.05
CA ARG A 7 -2.70 -3.24 7.33
C ARG A 7 -1.83 -3.62 6.13
N ILE A 8 -0.52 -3.47 6.28
CA ILE A 8 0.45 -3.99 5.32
C ILE A 8 0.71 -5.46 5.67
N ALA A 9 0.54 -6.35 4.69
CA ALA A 9 0.95 -7.73 4.78
C ALA A 9 2.05 -7.96 3.74
N ALA A 10 3.16 -8.57 4.16
CA ALA A 10 4.20 -9.08 3.27
C ALA A 10 4.26 -10.59 3.48
N VAL A 11 4.17 -11.36 2.40
CA VAL A 11 4.32 -12.82 2.44
C VAL A 11 5.61 -13.16 1.71
N THR A 12 6.51 -13.84 2.41
CA THR A 12 7.84 -14.21 1.93
C THR A 12 8.06 -15.71 2.11
N GLY A 13 8.76 -16.32 1.15
CA GLY A 13 8.96 -17.77 1.11
C GLY A 13 7.87 -18.53 0.34
N GLY A 14 8.27 -19.63 -0.30
CA GLY A 14 7.46 -20.37 -1.27
C GLY A 14 7.86 -20.06 -2.71
N ARG A 15 7.65 -21.03 -3.63
CA ARG A 15 7.89 -20.81 -5.07
C ARG A 15 6.84 -19.82 -5.59
N SER A 16 7.27 -18.62 -5.96
CA SER A 16 6.42 -17.47 -6.32
C SER A 16 5.30 -17.82 -7.32
N ALA A 17 5.59 -18.67 -8.31
CA ALA A 17 4.65 -19.16 -9.30
C ALA A 17 3.38 -19.82 -8.73
N ALA A 18 3.45 -20.47 -7.56
CA ALA A 18 2.28 -21.10 -6.94
C ALA A 18 1.47 -20.12 -6.07
N ALA A 19 2.10 -19.06 -5.56
CA ALA A 19 1.46 -18.07 -4.70
C ALA A 19 0.79 -16.93 -5.48
N GLN A 20 1.31 -16.60 -6.67
CA GLN A 20 0.73 -15.62 -7.60
C GLN A 20 -0.79 -15.77 -7.81
N PRO A 21 -1.32 -16.92 -8.32
CA PRO A 21 -2.75 -17.06 -8.59
C PRO A 21 -3.60 -16.98 -7.32
N LEU A 22 -3.05 -17.35 -6.16
CA LEU A 22 -3.75 -17.22 -4.87
C LEU A 22 -3.89 -15.75 -4.46
N PHE A 23 -2.84 -14.93 -4.64
CA PHE A 23 -2.92 -13.50 -4.35
C PHE A 23 -3.81 -12.75 -5.35
N GLU A 24 -3.83 -13.15 -6.62
CA GLU A 24 -4.74 -12.58 -7.63
C GLU A 24 -6.19 -12.89 -7.29
N ALA A 25 -6.52 -14.15 -7.00
CA ALA A 25 -7.86 -14.58 -6.59
C ALA A 25 -8.33 -13.84 -5.32
N LEU A 26 -7.50 -13.82 -4.28
CA LEU A 26 -7.82 -13.16 -3.01
C LEU A 26 -8.00 -11.64 -3.17
N ALA A 27 -7.18 -11.00 -4.01
CA ALA A 27 -7.36 -9.58 -4.34
C ALA A 27 -8.64 -9.32 -5.14
N ALA A 28 -9.06 -10.24 -6.01
CA ALA A 28 -10.33 -10.15 -6.72
C ALA A 28 -11.53 -10.31 -5.78
N GLU A 29 -11.53 -11.31 -4.90
CA GLU A 29 -12.55 -11.52 -3.87
C GLU A 29 -12.71 -10.29 -2.96
N TRP A 30 -11.60 -9.76 -2.44
CA TRP A 30 -11.63 -8.57 -1.59
C TRP A 30 -12.18 -7.33 -2.32
N ARG A 31 -11.85 -7.13 -3.60
CA ARG A 31 -12.45 -6.04 -4.40
C ARG A 31 -13.94 -6.25 -4.63
N ALA A 32 -14.39 -7.49 -4.92
CA ALA A 32 -15.80 -7.81 -5.06
C ALA A 32 -16.58 -7.54 -3.75
N ALA A 33 -15.95 -7.75 -2.59
CA ALA A 33 -16.46 -7.38 -1.27
C ALA A 33 -16.34 -5.87 -0.94
N GLY A 34 -15.98 -5.01 -1.90
CA GLY A 34 -15.83 -3.56 -1.72
C GLY A 34 -14.58 -3.12 -0.95
N THR A 35 -13.66 -4.04 -0.66
CA THR A 35 -12.41 -3.72 0.06
C THR A 35 -11.41 -3.04 -0.86
N LYS A 36 -10.90 -1.90 -0.40
CA LYS A 36 -9.88 -1.12 -1.09
C LYS A 36 -8.49 -1.71 -0.86
N ILE A 37 -7.91 -2.32 -1.90
CA ILE A 37 -6.55 -2.89 -1.87
C ILE A 37 -5.59 -2.21 -2.86
N ALA A 38 -4.30 -2.31 -2.61
CA ALA A 38 -3.20 -1.94 -3.50
C ALA A 38 -1.98 -2.79 -3.17
N GLY A 39 -1.11 -3.04 -4.16
CA GLY A 39 0.07 -3.88 -3.98
C GLY A 39 0.64 -4.35 -5.31
N VAL A 40 1.73 -5.10 -5.23
CA VAL A 40 2.34 -5.76 -6.40
C VAL A 40 2.64 -7.21 -6.06
N ILE A 41 2.52 -8.09 -7.05
CA ILE A 41 2.93 -9.50 -6.96
C ILE A 41 4.27 -9.65 -7.68
N ALA A 42 5.20 -10.37 -7.06
CA ALA A 42 6.52 -10.63 -7.64
C ALA A 42 6.47 -11.85 -8.58
N GLU A 43 6.88 -11.63 -9.82
CA GLU A 43 6.97 -12.62 -10.89
C GLU A 43 8.43 -13.01 -11.14
N PRO A 44 8.74 -14.32 -11.18
CA PRO A 44 10.09 -14.77 -11.43
C PRO A 44 10.50 -14.50 -12.88
N HIS A 45 11.77 -14.19 -13.09
CA HIS A 45 12.34 -14.03 -14.42
C HIS A 45 13.65 -14.82 -14.54
N GLY A 46 13.83 -15.50 -15.67
CA GLY A 46 15.01 -16.32 -15.92
C GLY A 46 15.09 -17.62 -15.08
N PRO A 47 16.23 -18.31 -15.12
CA PRO A 47 16.45 -19.55 -14.38
C PRO A 47 16.55 -19.31 -12.86
N LEU A 48 16.10 -20.29 -12.09
CA LEU A 48 15.97 -20.23 -10.62
C LEU A 48 17.30 -20.13 -9.84
N ASP A 49 18.45 -20.18 -10.52
CA ASP A 49 19.80 -20.25 -9.94
C ASP A 49 20.45 -18.86 -9.76
N ARG A 50 19.64 -17.84 -9.43
CA ARG A 50 20.09 -16.47 -9.16
C ARG A 50 19.74 -16.04 -7.74
N THR A 51 20.58 -15.20 -7.16
CA THR A 51 20.36 -14.59 -5.83
C THR A 51 19.05 -13.80 -5.77
N CYS A 52 18.70 -13.14 -6.87
CA CYS A 52 17.46 -12.39 -7.04
C CYS A 52 16.63 -13.06 -8.15
N THR A 53 15.51 -13.67 -7.78
CA THR A 53 14.70 -14.51 -8.69
C THR A 53 13.51 -13.80 -9.31
N ALA A 54 13.10 -12.64 -8.76
CA ALA A 54 12.00 -11.83 -9.27
C ALA A 54 12.51 -10.81 -10.30
N GLY A 55 11.93 -10.80 -11.50
CA GLY A 55 12.24 -9.80 -12.52
C GLY A 55 11.08 -8.89 -12.90
N VAL A 56 9.84 -9.22 -12.52
CA VAL A 56 8.69 -8.35 -12.72
C VAL A 56 7.93 -8.16 -11.41
N LEU A 57 7.45 -6.95 -11.17
CA LEU A 57 6.41 -6.64 -10.18
C LEU A 57 5.13 -6.31 -10.95
N ARG A 58 4.05 -7.06 -10.75
CA ARG A 58 2.75 -6.79 -11.37
C ARG A 58 1.81 -6.11 -10.38
N ASP A 59 1.33 -4.92 -10.72
CA ASP A 59 0.31 -4.21 -9.92
C ASP A 59 -1.01 -4.98 -9.95
N ILE A 60 -1.53 -5.27 -8.76
CA ILE A 60 -2.72 -6.12 -8.61
C ILE A 60 -4.01 -5.47 -9.13
N ASN A 61 -4.06 -4.14 -9.25
CA ASN A 61 -5.26 -3.37 -9.57
C ASN A 61 -5.43 -3.18 -11.09
N SER A 62 -4.32 -2.94 -11.79
CA SER A 62 -4.26 -2.61 -13.22
C SER A 62 -3.64 -3.71 -14.09
N GLY A 63 -2.98 -4.71 -13.48
CA GLY A 63 -2.16 -5.68 -14.20
C GLY A 63 -0.84 -5.12 -14.75
N GLY A 64 -0.53 -3.84 -14.45
CA GLY A 64 0.65 -3.14 -14.94
C GLY A 64 1.94 -3.81 -14.48
N ALA A 65 2.81 -4.17 -15.42
CA ALA A 65 4.07 -4.83 -15.16
C ALA A 65 5.23 -3.82 -15.07
N TYR A 66 6.02 -3.93 -14.01
CA TYR A 66 7.26 -3.18 -13.80
C TYR A 66 8.42 -4.16 -13.84
N GLN A 67 9.28 -4.05 -14.86
CA GLN A 67 10.56 -4.76 -14.88
C GLN A 67 11.41 -4.26 -13.71
N ILE A 68 11.99 -5.17 -12.93
CA ILE A 68 12.84 -4.89 -11.77
C ILE A 68 14.18 -5.62 -11.84
N HIS A 69 14.60 -6.05 -13.03
CA HIS A 69 15.81 -6.83 -13.27
C HIS A 69 16.69 -6.14 -14.31
N LEU A 70 18.00 -6.33 -14.16
CA LEU A 70 19.07 -5.88 -15.04
C LEU A 70 19.76 -7.11 -15.63
N GLU A 71 19.99 -7.16 -16.94
CA GLU A 71 20.69 -8.29 -17.57
C GLU A 71 22.10 -8.53 -17.00
N THR A 72 22.73 -7.49 -16.46
CA THR A 72 24.04 -7.54 -15.81
C THR A 72 23.97 -6.87 -14.43
N PRO A 73 24.39 -7.54 -13.34
CA PRO A 73 24.50 -6.91 -12.02
C PRO A 73 25.41 -5.68 -12.04
N PRO A 74 25.05 -4.58 -11.35
CA PRO A 74 25.97 -3.46 -11.12
C PRO A 74 27.28 -3.89 -10.46
N ALA A 75 28.37 -3.21 -10.80
CA ALA A 75 29.70 -3.53 -10.27
C ALA A 75 29.72 -3.54 -8.73
N GLY A 76 30.19 -4.65 -8.14
CA GLY A 76 30.24 -4.83 -6.69
C GLY A 76 28.94 -5.34 -6.04
N THR A 77 27.92 -5.71 -6.82
CA THR A 77 26.67 -6.30 -6.29
C THR A 77 26.46 -7.74 -6.79
N SER A 78 25.87 -8.59 -5.95
CA SER A 78 25.47 -9.97 -6.29
C SER A 78 24.01 -10.09 -6.72
N CYS A 79 23.26 -8.99 -6.69
CA CYS A 79 21.87 -8.92 -7.09
C CYS A 79 21.73 -7.94 -8.25
N ASP A 80 20.93 -8.34 -9.23
CA ASP A 80 20.66 -7.68 -10.49
C ASP A 80 19.33 -6.89 -10.47
N ILE A 81 18.86 -6.45 -9.31
CA ILE A 81 17.60 -5.69 -9.21
C ILE A 81 17.76 -4.25 -9.73
N ASP A 82 16.90 -3.87 -10.67
CA ASP A 82 16.74 -2.47 -11.08
C ASP A 82 15.95 -1.67 -10.04
N ALA A 83 16.67 -0.80 -9.33
CA ALA A 83 16.07 0.14 -8.40
C ALA A 83 15.12 1.17 -9.06
N ALA A 84 15.23 1.46 -10.36
CA ALA A 84 14.31 2.35 -11.07
C ALA A 84 12.94 1.68 -11.31
N GLY A 85 12.95 0.42 -11.74
CA GLY A 85 11.80 -0.47 -11.77
C GLY A 85 11.09 -0.56 -10.43
N VAL A 86 11.82 -0.89 -9.36
CA VAL A 86 11.26 -0.97 -7.99
C VAL A 86 10.64 0.35 -7.56
N ARG A 87 11.30 1.50 -7.76
CA ARG A 87 10.73 2.82 -7.45
C ARG A 87 9.44 3.09 -8.23
N SER A 88 9.36 2.66 -9.49
CA SER A 88 8.18 2.83 -10.34
C SER A 88 7.00 2.00 -9.84
N ALA A 89 7.24 0.75 -9.46
CA ALA A 89 6.25 -0.12 -8.82
C ALA A 89 5.73 0.47 -7.49
N CYS A 90 6.64 0.93 -6.62
CA CYS A 90 6.27 1.59 -5.36
C CYS A 90 5.42 2.85 -5.60
N ALA A 91 5.75 3.66 -6.61
CA ALA A 91 4.98 4.85 -6.96
C ALA A 91 3.57 4.51 -7.46
N ALA A 92 3.36 3.37 -8.12
CA ALA A 92 2.04 2.89 -8.54
C ALA A 92 1.18 2.46 -7.34
N VAL A 93 1.75 1.69 -6.41
CA VAL A 93 1.08 1.30 -5.16
C VAL A 93 0.67 2.53 -4.35
N LEU A 94 1.55 3.53 -4.21
CA LEU A 94 1.28 4.77 -3.48
C LEU A 94 0.24 5.69 -4.16
N LYS A 95 0.09 5.62 -5.49
CA LYS A 95 -0.92 6.36 -6.25
C LYS A 95 -2.30 5.69 -6.28
N SER A 96 -2.40 4.43 -5.85
CA SER A 96 -3.67 3.70 -5.86
C SER A 96 -4.72 4.39 -4.96
N PRO A 97 -6.00 4.49 -5.38
CA PRO A 97 -7.06 5.28 -4.71
C PRO A 97 -7.60 4.67 -3.39
N SER A 98 -6.76 3.88 -2.72
CA SER A 98 -7.06 3.00 -1.60
C SER A 98 -6.27 3.27 -0.32
N LEU A 99 -5.11 3.93 -0.39
CA LEU A 99 -4.39 4.35 0.80
C LEU A 99 -4.93 5.71 1.30
N PRO A 100 -5.47 5.80 2.53
CA PRO A 100 -5.89 7.08 3.10
C PRO A 100 -4.65 7.93 3.37
N HIS A 101 -4.38 8.89 2.48
CA HIS A 101 -3.35 9.89 2.69
C HIS A 101 -3.77 10.76 3.88
N HIS A 102 -3.18 10.52 5.05
CA HIS A 102 -3.44 11.26 6.29
C HIS A 102 -2.87 12.69 6.20
N ARG A 103 -3.51 13.53 5.36
CA ARG A 103 -3.39 14.98 5.45
C ARG A 103 -4.03 15.41 6.76
N ASN A 104 -3.19 15.88 7.67
CA ASN A 104 -3.57 16.26 9.02
C ASN A 104 -4.60 17.42 9.00
N ARG A 105 -5.89 17.08 9.10
CA ARG A 105 -7.03 18.02 9.03
C ARG A 105 -7.23 18.84 10.31
N LYS A 106 -6.20 18.99 11.17
CA LYS A 106 -6.25 19.82 12.39
C LYS A 106 -5.57 21.18 12.27
N ARG A 107 -5.11 21.60 11.08
CA ARG A 107 -4.50 22.92 10.84
C ARG A 107 -5.36 23.91 10.05
N GLN A 108 -6.64 23.61 9.80
CA GLN A 108 -7.52 24.49 9.01
C GLN A 108 -8.97 24.47 9.52
N LEU A 109 -9.12 24.96 10.76
CA LEU A 109 -10.35 25.59 11.26
C LEU A 109 -10.01 27.06 11.54
N PRO A 110 -10.83 28.03 11.13
CA PRO A 110 -10.59 29.44 11.45
C PRO A 110 -10.70 29.66 12.97
N LEU A 111 -9.94 30.63 13.50
CA LEU A 111 -9.78 30.92 14.94
C LEU A 111 -11.09 31.37 15.65
N GLN A 112 -12.20 31.48 14.93
CA GLN A 112 -13.45 32.11 15.39
C GLN A 112 -14.35 31.18 16.21
N GLU A 113 -14.21 29.85 16.09
CA GLU A 113 -15.04 28.85 16.79
C GLU A 113 -14.50 28.45 18.19
N GLN A 114 -13.46 29.12 18.70
CA GLN A 114 -12.85 28.83 20.01
C GLN A 114 -13.36 29.74 21.15
N LEU A 115 -14.27 30.68 20.85
CA LEU A 115 -14.86 31.62 21.81
C LEU A 115 -16.38 31.69 21.61
N GLY A 116 -17.08 30.63 22.02
CA GLY A 116 -18.55 30.52 21.95
C GLY A 116 -19.08 29.57 23.02
N GLU A 117 -19.84 30.15 23.97
CA GLU A 117 -20.63 29.56 25.06
C GLU A 117 -20.18 28.26 25.78
N SER A 118 -19.76 28.44 27.05
CA SER A 118 -20.02 27.47 28.11
C SER A 118 -21.49 27.54 28.55
N PRO A 119 -22.25 26.43 28.58
CA PRO A 119 -23.57 26.42 29.19
C PRO A 119 -23.45 26.32 30.72
N GLN A 120 -23.83 27.39 31.44
CA GLN A 120 -24.06 27.32 32.89
C GLN A 120 -25.53 27.02 33.18
N THR A 121 -25.79 25.79 33.59
CA THR A 121 -27.10 25.31 34.04
C THR A 121 -27.43 25.94 35.39
N HIS A 122 -28.34 26.91 35.45
CA HIS A 122 -28.86 27.41 36.74
C HIS A 122 -30.07 26.57 37.18
N ILE A 123 -29.87 25.70 38.15
CA ILE A 123 -30.92 24.95 38.86
C ILE A 123 -31.06 25.61 40.23
N GLY A 124 -32.25 26.12 40.60
CA GLY A 124 -32.40 26.82 41.88
C GLY A 124 -33.75 27.49 42.11
N GLU A 125 -34.74 26.69 42.47
CA GLU A 125 -35.94 27.06 43.23
C GLU A 125 -35.55 27.14 44.74
N ILE A 126 -36.28 27.72 45.72
CA ILE A 126 -37.68 28.16 45.87
C ILE A 126 -37.71 29.34 46.90
N SER A 127 -38.83 30.10 46.96
CA SER A 127 -39.28 31.04 48.04
C SER A 127 -39.04 32.54 47.82
#